data_AF-A0A5B6YZ33-F1
#
_entry.id   AF-A0A5B6YZ33-F1
#
_cell.length_a   1.000
_cell.length_b   1.000
_cell.length_c   1.000
_cell.angle_alpha   90.00
_cell.angle_beta   90.00
_cell.angle_gamma   90.00
#
_symmetry.space_group_name_H-M   'P 1'
#
loop_
_entity.id
_entity.type
_entity.pdbx_description
1 polymer ?
#
loop_
_entity_poly.entity_id
_entity_poly.type
_entity_poly.pdbx_seq_one_letter_code
_entity_poly.pdbx_strand_id
1 'polypeptide(L)'
;RLRERVRELAEQNVSLQREVSSFSEREMEIKSRIAYSELELKELTTREEETREDNQNLQQNLSVLQGKYRAAEEDRDCIRRNYEEKEKECKELHKSITRLLRTCSEQEKTIDGLREGLREEVRMKSSLDNFDKQLGKMQMEQMRLTGVEQALRKEVESYRIEVDSLRHENINLFHRLKSSSKEGGFTTFKLDQELWNRVCCLQNQGLSLLNESTQLCSKLLETKQSMEVVRNGLDGQFVVDADMKIQGFKRGTESLRKSLQTMSAVLHEKSNLVALEPHSHCLEDESGQLNNQSLEGIIRSELRAETLLTSLLREKLYSKELDAEQLQAELAAAVRGNDVLRCEVQNALDTLSCVTHKMKDLELQMIKKDENINQLQNDLQECTKELTIMRGMLPKVSDERDLMWEEVKQYSEKNMLLNSEVSALKKKIEALDEDILLKEGQITILKDTLGKPFDIFGNPDSMREFLLE
;
A
#
# COMPACT_ATOMS: atom_id res chain seq x y z
N ARG A 1 81.63 -39.03 129.64
CA ARG A 1 81.46 -40.06 128.58
C ARG A 1 79.99 -40.25 128.16
N LEU A 2 79.11 -40.94 128.92
CA LEU A 2 77.71 -41.19 128.48
C LEU A 2 76.83 -39.93 128.38
N ARG A 3 76.89 -39.01 129.35
CA ARG A 3 76.11 -37.76 129.33
C ARG A 3 76.54 -36.80 128.20
N GLU A 4 77.82 -36.76 127.87
CA GLU A 4 78.35 -36.01 126.72
C GLU A 4 77.82 -36.60 125.42
N ARG A 5 77.82 -37.93 125.27
CA ARG A 5 77.26 -38.60 124.09
C ARG A 5 75.78 -38.32 123.86
N VAL A 6 74.99 -38.29 124.94
CA VAL A 6 73.55 -37.95 124.87
C VAL A 6 73.36 -36.48 124.48
N ARG A 7 74.21 -35.57 124.98
CA ARG A 7 74.17 -34.16 124.61
C ARG A 7 74.58 -33.94 123.14
N GLU A 8 75.64 -34.60 122.69
CA GLU A 8 76.07 -34.62 121.27
C GLU A 8 74.94 -35.13 120.36
N LEU A 9 74.29 -36.24 120.73
CA LEU A 9 73.17 -36.79 119.95
C LEU A 9 71.93 -35.88 119.96
N ALA A 10 71.64 -35.20 121.07
CA ALA A 10 70.56 -34.23 121.13
C ALA A 10 70.87 -32.99 120.26
N GLU A 11 72.10 -32.49 120.29
CA GLU A 11 72.56 -31.40 119.43
C GLU A 11 72.54 -31.80 117.94
N GLN A 12 72.96 -33.02 117.61
CA GLN A 12 72.86 -33.57 116.25
C GLN A 12 71.40 -33.71 115.81
N ASN A 13 70.49 -34.21 116.66
CA ASN A 13 69.07 -34.30 116.33
C ASN A 13 68.45 -32.92 116.10
N VAL A 14 68.79 -31.92 116.92
CA VAL A 14 68.32 -30.54 116.73
C VAL A 14 68.89 -29.96 115.43
N SER A 15 70.15 -30.25 115.09
CA SER A 15 70.76 -29.87 113.80
C SER A 15 70.02 -30.50 112.62
N LEU A 16 69.75 -31.81 112.69
CA LEU A 16 69.00 -32.54 111.67
C LEU A 16 67.57 -32.04 111.53
N GLN A 17 66.86 -31.75 112.64
CA GLN A 17 65.52 -31.17 112.58
C GLN A 17 65.52 -29.80 111.89
N ARG A 18 66.51 -28.94 112.17
CA ARG A 18 66.67 -27.66 111.45
C ARG A 18 66.96 -27.87 109.97
N GLU A 19 67.82 -28.82 109.62
CA GLU A 19 68.10 -29.16 108.22
C GLU A 19 66.85 -29.66 107.49
N VAL A 20 66.07 -30.56 108.11
CA VAL A 20 64.80 -31.09 107.57
C VAL A 20 63.76 -29.98 107.41
N SER A 21 63.62 -29.07 108.39
CA SER A 21 62.74 -27.90 108.25
C SER A 21 63.20 -26.98 107.12
N SER A 22 64.51 -26.69 107.01
CA SER A 22 65.06 -25.90 105.90
C SER A 22 64.87 -26.57 104.54
N PHE A 23 64.88 -27.90 104.50
CA PHE A 23 64.69 -28.68 103.29
C PHE A 23 63.21 -28.66 102.89
N SER A 24 62.29 -28.83 103.85
CA SER A 24 60.85 -28.74 103.63
C SER A 24 60.41 -27.35 103.15
N GLU A 25 60.96 -26.28 103.72
CA GLU A 25 60.71 -24.90 103.27
C GLU A 25 61.21 -24.67 101.84
N ARG A 26 62.44 -25.08 101.54
CA ARG A 26 62.98 -25.04 100.17
C ARG A 26 62.18 -25.91 99.19
N GLU A 27 61.72 -27.08 99.61
CA GLU A 27 60.89 -27.96 98.79
C GLU A 27 59.54 -27.30 98.46
N MET A 28 58.92 -26.63 99.43
CA MET A 28 57.68 -25.88 99.23
C MET A 28 57.87 -24.68 98.31
N GLU A 29 58.97 -23.93 98.46
CA GLU A 29 59.33 -22.82 97.57
C GLU A 29 59.61 -23.30 96.13
N ILE A 30 60.30 -24.44 95.98
CA ILE A 30 60.52 -25.06 94.67
C ILE A 30 59.18 -25.49 94.06
N LYS A 31 58.30 -26.14 94.83
CA LYS A 31 56.97 -26.55 94.37
C LYS A 31 56.10 -25.37 93.95
N SER A 32 56.09 -24.28 94.71
CA SER A 32 55.34 -23.08 94.34
C SER A 32 55.89 -22.41 93.08
N ARG A 33 57.22 -22.36 92.93
CA ARG A 33 57.88 -21.85 91.71
C ARG A 33 57.61 -22.73 90.49
N ILE A 34 57.59 -24.05 90.66
CA ILE A 34 57.20 -25.00 89.60
C ILE A 34 55.74 -24.75 89.19
N ALA A 35 54.81 -24.69 90.15
CA ALA A 35 53.40 -24.46 89.84
C ALA A 35 53.14 -23.10 89.13
N TYR A 36 53.85 -22.05 89.54
CA TYR A 36 53.81 -20.75 88.84
C TYR A 36 54.34 -20.85 87.41
N SER A 37 55.50 -21.49 87.23
CA SER A 37 56.10 -21.68 85.90
C SER A 37 55.23 -22.55 84.99
N GLU A 38 54.55 -23.57 85.54
CA GLU A 38 53.60 -24.40 84.80
C GLU A 38 52.36 -23.62 84.33
N LEU A 39 51.86 -22.68 85.15
CA LEU A 39 50.76 -21.80 84.76
C LEU A 39 51.20 -20.84 83.65
N GLU A 40 52.36 -20.21 83.80
CA GLU A 40 52.93 -19.31 82.78
C GLU A 40 53.17 -20.06 81.46
N LEU A 41 53.69 -21.30 81.51
CA LEU A 41 53.86 -22.14 80.32
C LEU A 41 52.53 -22.45 79.64
N LYS A 42 51.46 -22.73 80.39
CA LYS A 42 50.13 -22.96 79.80
C LYS A 42 49.61 -21.70 79.09
N GLU A 43 49.70 -20.53 79.73
CA GLU A 43 49.27 -19.27 79.13
C GLU A 43 50.09 -18.91 77.87
N LEU A 44 51.40 -19.16 77.90
CA LEU A 44 52.26 -18.98 76.74
C LEU A 44 51.91 -19.95 75.61
N THR A 45 51.59 -21.20 75.94
CA THR A 45 51.20 -22.22 74.95
C THR A 45 49.88 -21.86 74.27
N THR A 46 48.86 -21.42 75.02
CA THR A 46 47.59 -20.98 74.42
C THR A 46 47.79 -19.75 73.53
N ARG A 47 48.62 -18.79 73.94
CA ARG A 47 48.93 -17.61 73.12
C ARG A 47 49.71 -17.99 71.85
N GLU A 48 50.63 -18.96 71.94
CA GLU A 48 51.34 -19.48 70.78
C GLU A 48 50.37 -20.14 69.78
N GLU A 49 49.41 -20.95 70.26
CA GLU A 49 48.41 -21.57 69.42
C GLU A 49 47.50 -20.55 68.71
N GLU A 50 47.01 -19.54 69.43
CA GLU A 50 46.21 -18.44 68.86
C GLU A 50 46.99 -17.68 67.78
N THR A 51 48.23 -17.26 68.07
CA THR A 51 49.05 -16.54 67.09
C THR A 51 49.41 -17.39 65.88
N ARG A 52 49.54 -18.71 66.04
CA ARG A 52 49.76 -19.64 64.94
C ARG A 52 48.54 -19.76 64.04
N GLU A 53 47.34 -19.83 64.61
CA GLU A 53 46.08 -19.84 63.85
C GLU A 53 45.90 -18.54 63.06
N ASP A 54 46.12 -17.39 63.70
CA ASP A 54 46.08 -16.08 63.03
C ASP A 54 47.06 -16.00 61.86
N ASN A 55 48.28 -16.51 62.03
CA ASN A 55 49.28 -16.52 60.97
C ASN A 55 48.86 -17.41 59.79
N GLN A 56 48.25 -18.58 60.06
CA GLN A 56 47.69 -19.44 59.00
C GLN A 56 46.55 -18.73 58.25
N ASN A 57 45.64 -18.08 58.96
CA ASN A 57 44.56 -17.30 58.37
C ASN A 57 45.08 -16.16 57.49
N LEU A 58 46.11 -15.44 57.95
CA LEU A 58 46.76 -14.37 57.17
C LEU A 58 47.43 -14.93 55.90
N GLN A 59 48.12 -16.07 55.99
CA GLN A 59 48.73 -16.71 54.82
C GLN A 59 47.68 -17.16 53.80
N GLN A 60 46.56 -17.73 54.25
CA GLN A 60 45.46 -18.12 53.38
C GLN A 60 44.84 -16.89 52.69
N ASN A 61 44.58 -15.81 53.45
CA ASN A 61 44.05 -14.57 52.90
C ASN A 61 44.99 -13.94 51.87
N LEU A 62 46.30 -13.96 52.13
CA LEU A 62 47.31 -13.46 51.20
C LEU A 62 47.32 -14.26 49.90
N SER A 63 47.22 -15.60 49.97
CA SER A 63 47.11 -16.47 48.79
C SER A 63 45.85 -16.16 47.96
N VAL A 64 44.70 -16.01 48.62
CA VAL A 64 43.44 -15.64 47.96
C VAL A 64 43.53 -14.26 47.32
N LEU A 65 44.13 -13.28 48.00
CA LEU A 65 44.29 -11.92 47.47
C LEU A 65 45.24 -11.89 46.27
N GLN A 66 46.32 -12.67 46.28
CA GLN A 66 47.20 -12.83 45.13
C GLN A 66 46.48 -13.42 43.91
N GLY A 67 45.61 -14.41 44.12
CA GLY A 67 44.76 -14.96 43.05
C GLY A 67 43.82 -13.91 42.46
N LYS A 68 43.16 -13.12 43.30
CA LYS A 68 42.28 -12.01 42.86
C LYS A 68 43.05 -10.92 42.10
N TYR A 69 44.25 -10.58 42.57
CA TYR A 69 45.12 -9.60 41.90
C TYR A 69 45.50 -10.08 40.49
N ARG A 70 45.89 -11.35 40.36
CA ARG A 70 46.23 -11.95 39.07
C ARG A 70 45.05 -11.93 38.11
N ALA A 71 43.86 -12.32 38.56
CA ALA A 71 42.65 -12.27 37.75
C ALA A 71 42.33 -10.84 37.27
N ALA A 72 42.43 -9.84 38.16
CA ALA A 72 42.21 -8.45 37.79
C ALA A 72 43.27 -7.91 36.79
N GLU A 73 44.51 -8.40 36.87
CA GLU A 73 45.56 -8.09 35.91
C GLU A 73 45.27 -8.69 34.52
N GLU A 74 44.84 -9.95 34.47
CA GLU A 74 44.41 -10.61 33.24
C GLU A 74 43.20 -9.91 32.60
N ASP A 75 42.22 -9.50 33.41
CA ASP A 75 41.06 -8.71 32.96
C ASP A 75 41.49 -7.36 32.38
N ARG A 76 42.38 -6.65 33.06
CA ARG A 76 42.94 -5.37 32.57
C ARG A 76 43.65 -5.54 31.24
N ASP A 77 44.43 -6.60 31.08
CA ASP A 77 45.15 -6.89 29.84
C ASP A 77 44.20 -7.34 28.71
N CYS A 78 43.12 -8.04 29.05
CA CYS A 78 42.04 -8.37 28.12
C CYS A 78 41.35 -7.11 27.61
N ILE A 79 40.93 -6.22 28.51
CA ILE A 79 40.30 -4.94 28.18
C ILE A 79 41.21 -4.08 27.30
N ARG A 80 42.51 -4.01 27.62
CA ARG A 80 43.49 -3.26 26.82
C ARG A 80 43.55 -3.77 25.38
N ARG A 81 43.68 -5.08 25.17
CA ARG A 81 43.72 -5.69 23.84
C ARG A 81 42.43 -5.41 23.05
N ASN A 82 41.27 -5.54 23.69
CA ASN A 82 39.98 -5.24 23.06
C ASN A 82 39.89 -3.76 22.65
N TYR A 83 40.38 -2.84 23.49
CA TYR A 83 40.39 -1.42 23.17
C TYR A 83 41.29 -1.11 21.96
N GLU A 84 42.49 -1.69 21.90
CA GLU A 84 43.40 -1.53 20.76
C GLU A 84 42.82 -2.09 19.45
N GLU A 85 42.10 -3.22 19.51
CA GLU A 85 41.38 -3.77 18.36
C GLU A 85 40.26 -2.84 17.90
N LYS A 86 39.47 -2.30 18.84
CA LYS A 86 38.43 -1.33 18.52
C LYS A 86 38.97 -0.03 17.95
N GLU A 87 40.13 0.44 18.41
CA GLU A 87 40.79 1.60 17.83
C GLU A 87 41.18 1.35 16.36
N LYS A 88 41.69 0.15 16.03
CA LYS A 88 42.00 -0.24 14.65
C LYS A 88 40.74 -0.30 13.79
N GLU A 89 39.67 -0.91 14.30
CA GLU A 89 38.36 -0.95 13.62
C GLU A 89 37.83 0.46 13.33
N CYS A 90 37.90 1.38 14.30
CA CYS A 90 37.53 2.78 14.10
C CYS A 90 38.36 3.47 13.02
N LYS A 91 39.67 3.21 12.95
CA LYS A 91 40.54 3.76 11.89
C LYS A 91 40.13 3.23 10.51
N GLU A 92 39.81 1.96 10.37
CA GLU A 92 39.36 1.37 9.09
C GLU A 92 37.96 1.86 8.68
N LEU A 93 37.05 2.01 9.64
CA LEU A 93 35.74 2.62 9.40
C LEU A 93 35.89 4.07 8.93
N HIS A 94 36.76 4.86 9.58
CA HIS A 94 37.03 6.24 9.16
C HIS A 94 37.56 6.30 7.72
N LYS A 95 38.53 5.45 7.36
CA LYS A 95 39.03 5.34 5.98
C LYS A 95 37.92 5.01 4.98
N SER A 96 37.01 4.11 5.37
CA SER A 96 35.88 3.71 4.53
C SER A 96 34.86 4.84 4.35
N ILE A 97 34.56 5.59 5.41
CA ILE A 97 33.73 6.80 5.34
C ILE A 97 34.38 7.84 4.43
N THR A 98 35.69 8.10 4.56
CA THR A 98 36.39 9.05 3.68
C THR A 98 36.34 8.61 2.21
N ARG A 99 36.45 7.30 1.92
CA ARG A 99 36.28 6.77 0.56
C ARG A 99 34.87 7.01 0.04
N LEU A 100 33.86 6.69 0.84
CA LEU A 100 32.45 6.90 0.49
C LEU A 100 32.15 8.37 0.21
N LEU A 101 32.60 9.29 1.07
CA LEU A 101 32.43 10.74 0.87
C LEU A 101 33.05 11.22 -0.45
N ARG A 102 34.22 10.68 -0.82
CA ARG A 102 34.84 10.99 -2.12
C ARG A 102 33.97 10.49 -3.27
N THR A 103 33.49 9.24 -3.21
CA THR A 103 32.58 8.67 -4.23
C THR A 103 31.30 9.48 -4.33
N CYS A 104 30.68 9.86 -3.21
CA CYS A 104 29.48 10.70 -3.22
C CYS A 104 29.75 12.06 -3.87
N SER A 105 30.89 12.70 -3.56
CA SER A 105 31.27 13.97 -4.20
C SER A 105 31.49 13.84 -5.71
N GLU A 106 32.10 12.74 -6.17
CA GLU A 106 32.27 12.44 -7.59
C GLU A 106 30.93 12.17 -8.29
N GLN A 107 30.04 11.43 -7.65
CA GLN A 107 28.68 11.19 -8.14
C GLN A 107 27.87 12.49 -8.21
N GLU A 108 27.99 13.37 -7.21
CA GLU A 108 27.31 14.66 -7.20
C GLU A 108 27.79 15.55 -8.36
N LYS A 109 29.10 15.62 -8.60
CA LYS A 109 29.66 16.28 -9.79
C LYS A 109 29.14 15.69 -11.10
N THR A 110 28.99 14.36 -11.16
CA THR A 110 28.46 13.68 -12.35
C THR A 110 26.99 14.03 -12.57
N ILE A 111 26.18 14.02 -11.51
CA ILE A 111 24.76 14.40 -11.55
C ILE A 111 24.63 15.86 -11.98
N ASP A 112 25.43 16.76 -11.42
CA ASP A 112 25.40 18.17 -11.79
C ASP A 112 25.83 18.39 -13.25
N GLY A 113 26.83 17.65 -13.73
CA GLY A 113 27.21 17.63 -15.14
C GLY A 113 26.09 17.14 -16.06
N LEU A 114 25.39 16.06 -15.70
CA LEU A 114 24.23 15.56 -16.45
C LEU A 114 23.06 16.54 -16.44
N ARG A 115 22.82 17.20 -15.30
CA ARG A 115 21.79 18.24 -15.18
C ARG A 115 22.11 19.45 -16.06
N GLU A 116 23.37 19.87 -16.12
CA GLU A 116 23.79 20.95 -17.02
C GLU A 116 23.68 20.53 -18.49
N GLY A 117 24.15 19.33 -18.84
CA GLY A 117 24.01 18.79 -20.19
C GLY A 117 22.55 18.69 -20.65
N LEU A 118 21.64 18.28 -19.77
CA LEU A 118 20.20 18.27 -20.06
C LEU A 118 19.66 19.70 -20.23
N ARG A 119 20.08 20.67 -19.42
CA ARG A 119 19.70 22.09 -19.57
C ARG A 119 20.17 22.64 -20.91
N GLU A 120 21.40 22.35 -21.31
CA GLU A 120 21.95 22.75 -22.61
C GLU A 120 21.21 22.08 -23.77
N GLU A 121 20.89 20.79 -23.66
CA GLU A 121 20.16 20.04 -24.69
C GLU A 121 18.70 20.53 -24.84
N VAL A 122 18.04 20.87 -23.73
CA VAL A 122 16.73 21.54 -23.71
C VAL A 122 16.83 22.93 -24.36
N ARG A 123 17.89 23.69 -24.07
CA ARG A 123 18.14 25.01 -24.68
C ARG A 123 18.37 24.88 -26.19
N MET A 124 19.04 23.83 -26.66
CA MET A 124 19.26 23.53 -28.08
C MET A 124 18.00 23.02 -28.79
N LYS A 125 17.14 22.27 -28.09
CA LYS A 125 15.86 21.76 -28.62
C LYS A 125 14.73 22.79 -28.63
N SER A 126 14.93 23.98 -28.04
CA SER A 126 13.95 25.09 -27.95
C SER A 126 13.48 25.67 -29.29
N SER A 127 13.89 25.10 -30.43
CA SER A 127 13.41 25.48 -31.77
C SER A 127 12.22 24.67 -32.30
N LEU A 128 11.56 23.81 -31.51
CA LEU A 128 10.35 23.13 -32.00
C LEU A 128 9.31 22.83 -30.90
N ASP A 129 8.07 23.11 -31.27
CA ASP A 129 6.83 23.24 -30.50
C ASP A 129 6.30 21.91 -29.88
N ASN A 130 7.17 21.05 -29.34
CA ASN A 130 6.82 19.71 -28.84
C ASN A 130 7.26 19.43 -27.39
N PHE A 131 7.63 20.45 -26.63
CA PHE A 131 8.16 20.30 -25.26
C PHE A 131 7.16 19.65 -24.30
N ASP A 132 5.88 20.03 -24.33
CA ASP A 132 4.90 19.51 -23.36
C ASP A 132 4.63 18.02 -23.51
N LYS A 133 4.59 17.53 -24.76
CA LYS A 133 4.39 16.09 -25.03
C LYS A 133 5.60 15.26 -24.63
N GLN A 134 6.80 15.83 -24.75
CA GLN A 134 8.05 15.14 -24.41
C GLN A 134 8.30 15.18 -22.90
N LEU A 135 7.95 16.28 -22.24
CA LEU A 135 8.01 16.44 -20.78
C LEU A 135 7.07 15.46 -20.07
N GLY A 136 5.84 15.30 -20.56
CA GLY A 136 4.90 14.31 -20.03
C GLY A 136 5.40 12.86 -20.16
N LYS A 137 6.04 12.53 -21.29
CA LYS A 137 6.70 11.21 -21.46
C LYS A 137 7.87 11.02 -20.50
N MET A 138 8.68 12.05 -20.30
CA MET A 138 9.82 12.01 -19.38
C MET A 138 9.37 11.89 -17.91
N GLN A 139 8.29 12.58 -17.52
CA GLN A 139 7.69 12.43 -16.18
C GLN A 139 7.11 11.04 -15.95
N MET A 140 6.41 10.47 -16.93
CA MET A 140 5.92 9.09 -16.84
C MET A 140 7.07 8.08 -16.71
N GLU A 141 8.15 8.27 -17.46
CA GLU A 141 9.32 7.41 -17.38
C GLU A 141 10.09 7.61 -16.07
N GLN A 142 10.16 8.83 -15.54
CA GLN A 142 10.72 9.12 -14.23
C GLN A 142 9.94 8.44 -13.11
N MET A 143 8.60 8.46 -13.17
CA MET A 143 7.74 7.75 -12.22
C MET A 143 7.94 6.23 -12.31
N ARG A 144 8.03 5.69 -13.54
CA ARG A 144 8.30 4.27 -13.77
C ARG A 144 9.65 3.85 -13.21
N LEU A 145 10.71 4.60 -13.53
CA LEU A 145 12.06 4.32 -13.06
C LEU A 145 12.17 4.46 -11.54
N THR A 146 11.49 5.44 -10.94
CA THR A 146 11.44 5.60 -9.47
C THR A 146 10.76 4.39 -8.81
N GLY A 147 9.70 3.85 -9.42
CA GLY A 147 9.06 2.63 -8.95
C GLY A 147 9.98 1.40 -9.02
N VAL A 148 10.71 1.24 -10.13
CA VAL A 148 11.71 0.17 -10.29
C VAL A 148 12.85 0.31 -9.29
N GLU A 149 13.34 1.53 -9.09
CA GLU A 149 14.42 1.88 -8.16
C GLU A 149 14.02 1.56 -6.70
N GLN A 150 12.80 1.92 -6.29
CA GLN A 150 12.26 1.54 -4.99
C GLN A 150 12.07 0.03 -4.81
N ALA A 151 11.66 -0.69 -5.86
CA ALA A 151 11.53 -2.14 -5.82
C ALA A 151 12.91 -2.81 -5.63
N LEU A 152 13.91 -2.37 -6.39
CA LEU A 152 15.28 -2.86 -6.28
C LEU A 152 15.89 -2.55 -4.91
N ARG A 153 15.65 -1.36 -4.33
CA ARG A 153 16.08 -1.07 -2.94
C ARG A 153 15.48 -2.05 -1.92
N LYS A 154 14.19 -2.36 -2.04
CA LYS A 154 13.53 -3.33 -1.15
C LYS A 154 14.12 -4.73 -1.31
N GLU A 155 14.44 -5.11 -2.53
CA GLU A 155 15.06 -6.41 -2.84
C GLU A 155 16.48 -6.50 -2.27
N VAL A 156 17.30 -5.46 -2.45
CA VAL A 156 18.64 -5.36 -1.87
C VAL A 156 18.60 -5.42 -0.34
N GLU A 157 17.65 -4.73 0.30
CA GLU A 157 17.50 -4.77 1.75
C GLU A 157 17.05 -6.16 2.23
N SER A 158 16.16 -6.83 1.48
CA SER A 158 15.79 -8.22 1.75
C SER A 158 17.00 -9.15 1.71
N TYR A 159 17.83 -9.04 0.67
CA TYR A 159 19.05 -9.84 0.57
C TYR A 159 20.06 -9.51 1.66
N ARG A 160 20.16 -8.25 2.09
CA ARG A 160 21.03 -7.86 3.21
C ARG A 160 20.62 -8.56 4.50
N ILE A 161 19.32 -8.58 4.80
CA ILE A 161 18.76 -9.27 5.97
C ILE A 161 19.01 -10.77 5.89
N GLU A 162 18.83 -11.38 4.71
CA GLU A 162 19.10 -12.81 4.50
C GLU A 162 20.59 -13.15 4.72
N VAL A 163 21.50 -12.35 4.17
CA VAL A 163 22.95 -12.51 4.38
C VAL A 163 23.32 -12.38 5.85
N ASP A 164 22.74 -11.42 6.57
CA ASP A 164 22.99 -11.25 8.00
C ASP A 164 22.44 -12.46 8.79
N SER A 165 21.25 -12.97 8.45
CA SER A 165 20.68 -14.18 9.06
C SER A 165 21.59 -15.40 8.84
N LEU A 166 22.03 -15.63 7.60
CA LEU A 166 22.93 -16.73 7.25
C LEU A 166 24.30 -16.60 7.92
N ARG A 167 24.80 -15.37 8.10
CA ARG A 167 26.03 -15.13 8.87
C ARG A 167 25.87 -15.53 10.33
N HIS A 168 24.77 -15.14 10.98
CA HIS A 168 24.49 -15.52 12.36
C HIS A 168 24.34 -17.04 12.51
N GLU A 169 23.65 -17.69 11.57
CA GLU A 169 23.51 -19.14 11.56
C GLU A 169 24.86 -19.85 11.38
N ASN A 170 25.69 -19.39 10.45
CA ASN A 170 27.04 -19.93 10.24
C ASN A 170 27.94 -19.74 11.46
N ILE A 171 27.87 -18.59 12.14
CA ILE A 171 28.60 -18.35 13.38
C ILE A 171 28.15 -19.36 14.46
N ASN A 172 26.83 -19.57 14.60
CA ASN A 172 26.29 -20.54 15.55
C ASN A 172 26.71 -21.98 15.23
N LEU A 173 26.65 -22.39 13.96
CA LEU A 173 27.13 -23.70 13.52
C LEU A 173 28.63 -23.86 13.77
N PHE A 174 29.43 -22.83 13.48
CA PHE A 174 30.86 -22.82 13.75
C PHE A 174 31.16 -22.97 15.25
N HIS A 175 30.43 -22.27 16.12
CA HIS A 175 30.57 -22.43 17.56
C HIS A 175 30.23 -23.85 18.03
N ARG A 176 29.16 -24.46 17.48
CA ARG A 176 28.78 -25.85 17.77
C ARG A 176 29.85 -26.86 17.33
N LEU A 177 30.46 -26.65 16.16
CA LEU A 177 31.54 -27.50 15.63
C LEU A 177 32.87 -27.25 16.36
N LYS A 178 33.17 -26.02 16.77
CA LYS A 178 34.42 -25.70 17.51
C LYS A 178 34.40 -26.26 18.93
N SER A 179 33.24 -26.32 19.58
CA SER A 179 33.07 -27.05 20.85
C SER A 179 33.25 -28.57 20.73
N SER A 180 33.26 -29.14 19.51
CA SER A 180 33.34 -30.58 19.28
C SER A 180 34.75 -31.10 18.99
N SER A 181 35.80 -30.26 19.02
CA SER A 181 37.18 -30.69 18.75
C SER A 181 37.75 -31.70 19.77
N LYS A 182 37.03 -32.02 20.86
CA LYS A 182 37.48 -32.98 21.88
C LYS A 182 36.73 -34.31 21.90
N GLU A 183 35.55 -34.44 21.28
CA GLU A 183 34.73 -35.67 21.31
C GLU A 183 34.07 -35.89 19.94
N GLY A 184 34.81 -36.49 19.01
CA GLY A 184 34.32 -36.89 17.69
C GLY A 184 33.42 -38.11 17.79
N GLY A 185 32.11 -37.91 17.59
CA GLY A 185 31.13 -39.00 17.47
C GLY A 185 29.76 -38.69 18.10
N PHE A 186 29.73 -37.94 19.21
CA PHE A 186 28.49 -37.70 19.96
C PHE A 186 27.61 -36.57 19.39
N THR A 187 28.15 -35.66 18.55
CA THR A 187 27.43 -34.46 18.10
C THR A 187 26.61 -34.68 16.83
N THR A 188 27.03 -35.55 15.92
CA THR A 188 26.23 -35.94 14.74
C THR A 188 24.95 -36.64 15.15
N PHE A 189 25.02 -37.56 16.13
CA PHE A 189 23.85 -38.20 16.72
C PHE A 189 22.91 -37.19 17.41
N LYS A 190 23.47 -36.21 18.15
CA LYS A 190 22.67 -35.18 18.84
C LYS A 190 21.98 -34.21 17.87
N LEU A 191 22.66 -33.84 16.78
CA LEU A 191 22.10 -33.02 15.71
C LEU A 191 21.02 -33.79 14.93
N ASP A 192 21.25 -35.06 14.63
CA ASP A 192 20.27 -35.90 13.94
C ASP A 192 19.01 -36.10 14.78
N GLN A 193 19.16 -36.30 16.10
CA GLN A 193 18.03 -36.35 17.04
C GLN A 193 17.29 -35.01 17.14
N GLU A 194 18.01 -33.89 17.16
CA GLU A 194 17.42 -32.55 17.21
C GLU A 194 16.64 -32.23 15.92
N LEU A 195 17.21 -32.57 14.76
CA LEU A 195 16.56 -32.44 13.45
C LEU A 195 15.31 -33.32 13.37
N TRP A 196 15.39 -34.56 13.85
CA TRP A 196 14.25 -35.46 13.90
C TRP A 196 13.11 -34.89 14.76
N ASN A 197 13.43 -34.41 15.96
CA ASN A 197 12.47 -33.76 16.85
C ASN A 197 11.85 -32.52 16.18
N ARG A 198 12.66 -31.71 15.48
CA ARG A 198 12.18 -30.50 14.77
C ARG A 198 11.23 -30.84 13.62
N VAL A 199 11.58 -31.86 12.82
CA VAL A 199 10.73 -32.36 11.73
C VAL A 199 9.41 -32.90 12.28
N CYS A 200 9.45 -33.69 13.36
CA CYS A 200 8.24 -34.18 14.02
C CYS A 200 7.36 -33.05 14.58
N CYS A 201 7.95 -32.04 15.22
CA CYS A 201 7.19 -30.86 15.69
C CYS A 201 6.51 -30.13 14.54
N LEU A 202 7.21 -29.91 13.42
CA LEU A 202 6.65 -29.26 12.23
C LEU A 202 5.53 -30.08 11.58
N GLN A 203 5.68 -31.40 11.51
CA GLN A 203 4.64 -32.30 10.99
C GLN A 203 3.40 -32.33 11.87
N ASN A 204 3.56 -32.41 13.19
CA ASN A 204 2.45 -32.60 14.11
C ASN A 204 1.74 -31.29 14.49
N GLN A 205 2.49 -30.19 14.68
CA GLN A 205 1.94 -28.92 15.16
C GLN A 205 1.93 -27.85 14.06
N GLY A 206 3.03 -27.70 13.32
CA GLY A 206 3.17 -26.66 12.30
C GLY A 206 2.16 -26.79 11.16
N LEU A 207 1.98 -28.00 10.63
CA LEU A 207 0.99 -28.26 9.59
C LEU A 207 -0.46 -28.07 10.06
N SER A 208 -0.77 -28.41 11.32
CA SER A 208 -2.11 -28.17 11.90
C SER A 208 -2.43 -26.69 11.95
N LEU A 209 -1.50 -25.89 12.50
CA LEU A 209 -1.66 -24.43 12.62
C LEU A 209 -1.80 -23.75 11.25
N LEU A 210 -1.01 -24.16 10.26
CA LEU A 210 -1.12 -23.63 8.89
C LEU A 210 -2.45 -23.99 8.23
N ASN A 211 -2.93 -25.22 8.42
CA ASN A 211 -4.24 -25.64 7.92
C ASN A 211 -5.38 -24.88 8.60
N GLU A 212 -5.35 -24.75 9.92
CA GLU A 212 -6.33 -23.99 10.71
C GLU A 212 -6.37 -22.51 10.29
N SER A 213 -5.19 -21.89 10.15
CA SER A 213 -5.06 -20.50 9.67
C SER A 213 -5.66 -20.33 8.27
N THR A 214 -5.31 -21.24 7.34
CA THR A 214 -5.84 -21.20 5.96
C THR A 214 -7.36 -21.43 5.93
N GLN A 215 -7.89 -22.26 6.82
CA GLN A 215 -9.32 -22.48 6.98
C GLN A 215 -10.04 -21.25 7.56
N LEU A 216 -9.45 -20.57 8.53
CA LEU A 216 -9.97 -19.31 9.08
C LEU A 216 -9.98 -18.20 8.01
N CYS A 217 -8.92 -18.09 7.20
CA CYS A 217 -8.87 -17.16 6.06
C CYS A 217 -9.96 -17.47 5.03
N SER A 218 -10.22 -18.76 4.75
CA SER A 218 -11.31 -19.19 3.85
C SER A 218 -12.67 -18.76 4.40
N LYS A 219 -12.94 -19.02 5.69
CA LYS A 219 -14.20 -18.61 6.36
C LYS A 219 -14.38 -17.10 6.39
N LEU A 220 -13.31 -16.34 6.62
CA LEU A 220 -13.36 -14.88 6.62
C LEU A 220 -13.75 -14.35 5.23
N LEU A 221 -13.21 -14.94 4.16
CA LEU A 221 -13.55 -14.59 2.79
C LEU A 221 -15.03 -14.90 2.48
N GLU A 222 -15.55 -16.06 2.92
CA GLU A 222 -16.96 -16.44 2.80
C GLU A 222 -17.89 -15.48 3.56
N THR A 223 -17.50 -15.01 4.76
CA THR A 223 -18.31 -14.04 5.51
C THR A 223 -18.38 -12.67 4.83
N LYS A 224 -17.32 -12.24 4.14
CA LYS A 224 -17.35 -11.02 3.32
C LYS A 224 -18.26 -11.17 2.10
N GLN A 225 -18.19 -12.31 1.42
CA GLN A 225 -19.06 -12.60 0.26
C GLN A 225 -20.56 -12.65 0.61
N SER A 226 -20.90 -13.05 1.84
CA SER A 226 -22.30 -13.14 2.31
C SER A 226 -22.86 -11.83 2.89
N MET A 227 -21.99 -10.89 3.29
CA MET A 227 -22.39 -9.60 3.89
C MET A 227 -22.53 -8.46 2.85
N GLU A 228 -21.92 -8.58 1.68
CA GLU A 228 -21.99 -7.58 0.60
C GLU A 228 -22.69 -8.12 -0.66
N VAL A 229 -24.01 -7.92 -0.71
CA VAL A 229 -24.73 -7.88 -1.99
C VAL A 229 -24.30 -6.58 -2.70
N VAL A 230 -23.40 -6.75 -3.69
CA VAL A 230 -23.19 -5.87 -4.86
C VAL A 230 -22.92 -4.40 -4.54
N ARG A 231 -21.65 -4.02 -4.40
CA ARG A 231 -21.23 -2.66 -4.75
C ARG A 231 -19.77 -2.59 -5.23
N ASN A 232 -19.61 -2.48 -6.54
CA ASN A 232 -18.40 -2.07 -7.29
C ASN A 232 -17.45 -3.18 -7.77
N GLY A 233 -17.09 -3.14 -9.05
CA GLY A 233 -16.21 -4.11 -9.73
C GLY A 233 -14.77 -4.20 -9.19
N LEU A 234 -14.33 -3.27 -8.35
CA LEU A 234 -13.03 -3.34 -7.66
C LEU A 234 -13.02 -4.37 -6.52
N ASP A 235 -14.19 -4.66 -5.93
CA ASP A 235 -14.31 -5.59 -4.80
C ASP A 235 -14.30 -7.05 -5.27
N GLY A 236 -14.81 -7.32 -6.48
CA GLY A 236 -14.71 -8.63 -7.13
C GLY A 236 -13.27 -9.07 -7.43
N GLN A 237 -12.42 -8.13 -7.88
CA GLN A 237 -11.00 -8.43 -8.12
C GLN A 237 -10.27 -8.78 -6.81
N PHE A 238 -10.57 -8.05 -5.71
CA PHE A 238 -9.99 -8.34 -4.41
C PHE A 238 -10.36 -9.74 -3.91
N VAL A 239 -11.63 -10.15 -4.10
CA VAL A 239 -12.10 -11.49 -3.72
C VAL A 239 -11.40 -12.59 -4.52
N VAL A 240 -11.23 -12.41 -5.83
CA VAL A 240 -10.52 -13.37 -6.69
C VAL A 240 -9.03 -13.45 -6.33
N ASP A 241 -8.36 -12.31 -6.10
CA ASP A 241 -6.97 -12.26 -5.65
C ASP A 241 -6.77 -12.92 -4.28
N ALA A 242 -7.70 -12.69 -3.35
CA ALA A 242 -7.67 -13.28 -2.01
C ALA A 242 -7.91 -14.79 -2.05
N ASP A 243 -8.85 -15.27 -2.86
CA ASP A 243 -9.09 -16.70 -3.06
C ASP A 243 -7.87 -17.40 -3.68
N MET A 244 -7.26 -16.79 -4.70
CA MET A 244 -6.06 -17.32 -5.34
C MET A 244 -4.86 -17.42 -4.37
N LYS A 245 -4.73 -16.45 -3.46
CA LYS A 245 -3.73 -16.50 -2.36
C LYS A 245 -4.02 -17.61 -1.35
N ILE A 246 -5.27 -17.79 -0.95
CA ILE A 246 -5.68 -18.89 -0.04
C ILE A 246 -5.40 -20.25 -0.68
N GLN A 247 -5.69 -20.42 -1.97
CA GLN A 247 -5.33 -21.63 -2.71
C GLN A 247 -3.81 -21.82 -2.79
N GLY A 248 -3.05 -20.74 -2.99
CA GLY A 248 -1.58 -20.73 -2.89
C GLY A 248 -1.09 -21.27 -1.54
N PHE A 249 -1.66 -20.81 -0.43
CA PHE A 249 -1.31 -21.30 0.91
C PHE A 249 -1.66 -22.78 1.12
N LYS A 250 -2.82 -23.25 0.61
CA LYS A 250 -3.17 -24.69 0.65
C LYS A 250 -2.13 -25.53 -0.09
N ARG A 251 -1.71 -25.10 -1.30
CA ARG A 251 -0.68 -25.78 -2.09
C ARG A 251 0.69 -25.76 -1.42
N GLY A 252 1.10 -24.60 -0.88
CA GLY A 252 2.35 -24.46 -0.13
C GLY A 252 2.41 -25.37 1.10
N THR A 253 1.30 -25.49 1.82
CA THR A 253 1.18 -26.38 3.00
C THR A 253 1.26 -27.87 2.60
N GLU A 254 0.67 -28.25 1.46
CA GLU A 254 0.79 -29.61 0.90
C GLU A 254 2.23 -29.94 0.48
N SER A 255 2.90 -29.00 -0.19
CA SER A 255 4.30 -29.14 -0.59
C SER A 255 5.22 -29.28 0.62
N LEU A 256 5.02 -28.44 1.64
CA LEU A 256 5.74 -28.53 2.91
C LEU A 256 5.53 -29.89 3.59
N ARG A 257 4.31 -30.43 3.57
CA ARG A 257 4.00 -31.77 4.11
C ARG A 257 4.81 -32.85 3.40
N LYS A 258 4.82 -32.86 2.06
CA LYS A 258 5.61 -33.82 1.27
C LYS A 258 7.10 -33.68 1.57
N SER A 259 7.63 -32.45 1.61
CA SER A 259 9.03 -32.21 1.95
C SER A 259 9.40 -32.69 3.35
N LEU A 260 8.54 -32.48 4.34
CA LEU A 260 8.75 -32.98 5.70
C LEU A 260 8.72 -34.51 5.76
N GLN A 261 7.85 -35.16 4.99
CA GLN A 261 7.81 -36.62 4.87
C GLN A 261 9.11 -37.18 4.26
N THR A 262 9.61 -36.57 3.19
CA THR A 262 10.90 -36.94 2.59
C THR A 262 12.06 -36.76 3.58
N MET A 263 12.12 -35.63 4.30
CA MET A 263 13.17 -35.40 5.31
C MET A 263 13.10 -36.41 6.45
N SER A 264 11.91 -36.79 6.89
CA SER A 264 11.72 -37.84 7.90
C SER A 264 12.23 -39.21 7.41
N ALA A 265 11.94 -39.58 6.15
CA ALA A 265 12.42 -40.82 5.55
C ALA A 265 13.95 -40.88 5.47
N VAL A 266 14.59 -39.78 5.02
CA VAL A 266 16.06 -39.68 4.93
C VAL A 266 16.73 -39.75 6.30
N LEU A 267 16.16 -39.08 7.31
CA LEU A 267 16.67 -39.16 8.69
C LEU A 267 16.54 -40.58 9.27
N HIS A 268 15.46 -41.30 8.94
CA HIS A 268 15.28 -42.70 9.33
C HIS A 268 16.31 -43.64 8.67
N GLU A 269 16.58 -43.45 7.38
CA GLU A 269 17.56 -44.24 6.62
C GLU A 269 19.00 -44.01 7.14
N LYS A 270 19.34 -42.77 7.49
CA LYS A 270 20.61 -42.40 8.11
C LYS A 270 20.82 -43.03 9.49
N SER A 271 19.78 -43.08 10.32
CA SER A 271 19.82 -43.71 11.65
C SER A 271 20.10 -45.23 11.56
N ASN A 272 19.53 -45.89 10.55
CA ASN A 272 19.76 -47.33 10.31
C ASN A 272 21.19 -47.65 9.86
N LEU A 273 21.89 -46.72 9.19
CA LEU A 273 23.30 -46.88 8.79
C LEU A 273 24.28 -46.83 9.97
N VAL A 274 23.99 -46.03 10.99
CA VAL A 274 24.80 -45.93 12.22
C VAL A 274 24.65 -47.17 13.11
N ALA A 275 23.53 -47.89 13.00
CA ALA A 275 23.27 -49.11 13.77
C ALA A 275 23.96 -50.38 13.22
N LEU A 276 24.55 -50.31 12.03
CA LEU A 276 25.13 -51.48 11.31
C LEU A 276 26.67 -51.55 11.34
N GLU A 277 27.37 -50.62 12.01
CA GLU A 277 28.81 -50.75 12.29
C GLU A 277 29.04 -51.67 13.52
N PRO A 278 29.56 -52.90 13.35
CA PRO A 278 29.89 -53.75 14.49
C PRO A 278 31.19 -53.24 15.11
N HIS A 279 31.17 -53.01 16.42
CA HIS A 279 32.34 -52.67 17.22
C HIS A 279 33.47 -53.68 17.02
N SER A 280 34.58 -53.25 16.42
CA SER A 280 35.85 -53.98 16.40
C SER A 280 36.72 -53.46 17.53
N HIS A 281 36.78 -54.22 18.64
CA HIS A 281 37.73 -54.01 19.72
C HIS A 281 39.14 -54.44 19.28
N CYS A 282 40.10 -53.55 19.55
CA CYS A 282 41.53 -53.68 19.35
C CYS A 282 42.14 -54.83 20.17
N LEU A 283 42.87 -55.73 19.50
CA LEU A 283 44.07 -56.38 20.03
C LEU A 283 45.11 -56.50 18.90
N GLU A 284 46.35 -56.18 19.25
CA GLU A 284 47.55 -56.31 18.44
C GLU A 284 47.68 -57.72 17.83
N ASP A 285 48.00 -57.85 16.55
CA ASP A 285 49.38 -58.10 16.07
C ASP A 285 49.41 -58.51 14.58
N GLU A 286 50.51 -58.13 13.94
CA GLU A 286 51.13 -58.66 12.71
C GLU A 286 50.39 -58.88 11.36
N SER A 287 51.04 -58.29 10.35
CA SER A 287 51.29 -58.80 8.98
C SER A 287 50.37 -58.33 7.83
N GLY A 288 50.85 -57.27 7.15
CA GLY A 288 51.29 -57.31 5.75
C GLY A 288 50.31 -57.59 4.60
N GLN A 289 49.10 -58.09 4.86
CA GLN A 289 48.17 -58.51 3.81
C GLN A 289 46.77 -57.88 3.90
N LEU A 290 46.57 -56.94 4.84
CA LEU A 290 45.30 -56.25 5.09
C LEU A 290 45.08 -54.98 4.26
N ASN A 291 46.14 -54.39 3.66
CA ASN A 291 46.01 -53.09 2.99
C ASN A 291 45.11 -53.13 1.74
N ASN A 292 45.03 -54.25 1.02
CA ASN A 292 44.14 -54.35 -0.15
C ASN A 292 42.67 -54.53 0.24
N GLN A 293 42.35 -55.29 1.30
CA GLN A 293 40.96 -55.47 1.76
C GLN A 293 40.41 -54.23 2.46
N SER A 294 41.24 -53.50 3.20
CA SER A 294 40.88 -52.23 3.82
C SER A 294 40.64 -51.13 2.77
N LEU A 295 41.53 -51.02 1.77
CA LEU A 295 41.38 -50.05 0.68
C LEU A 295 40.16 -50.37 -0.20
N GLU A 296 39.90 -51.65 -0.49
CA GLU A 296 38.71 -52.07 -1.25
C GLU A 296 37.41 -51.78 -0.47
N GLY A 297 37.42 -51.90 0.85
CA GLY A 297 36.32 -51.47 1.73
C GLY A 297 36.08 -49.97 1.70
N ILE A 298 37.15 -49.16 1.74
CA ILE A 298 37.08 -47.70 1.62
C ILE A 298 36.53 -47.29 0.25
N ILE A 299 37.10 -47.81 -0.85
CA ILE A 299 36.63 -47.53 -2.22
C ILE A 299 35.16 -47.96 -2.38
N ARG A 300 34.75 -49.08 -1.79
CA ARG A 300 33.35 -49.54 -1.82
C ARG A 300 32.42 -48.61 -1.04
N SER A 301 32.87 -48.05 0.09
CA SER A 301 32.11 -47.07 0.87
C SER A 301 32.00 -45.72 0.16
N GLU A 302 33.09 -45.26 -0.47
CA GLU A 302 33.12 -44.04 -1.30
C GLU A 302 32.23 -44.18 -2.53
N LEU A 303 32.32 -45.30 -3.26
CA LEU A 303 31.46 -45.58 -4.41
C LEU A 303 29.97 -45.63 -4.02
N ARG A 304 29.66 -46.18 -2.84
CA ARG A 304 28.29 -46.23 -2.31
C ARG A 304 27.80 -44.83 -1.91
N ALA A 305 28.64 -44.01 -1.29
CA ALA A 305 28.33 -42.62 -0.97
C ALA A 305 28.13 -41.79 -2.25
N GLU A 306 28.97 -41.98 -3.26
CA GLU A 306 28.84 -41.34 -4.57
C GLU A 306 27.56 -41.77 -5.29
N THR A 307 27.19 -43.05 -5.20
CA THR A 307 25.94 -43.58 -5.76
C THR A 307 24.72 -42.92 -5.08
N LEU A 308 24.72 -42.80 -3.75
CA LEU A 308 23.65 -42.14 -2.98
C LEU A 308 23.57 -40.64 -3.26
N LEU A 309 24.72 -39.96 -3.36
CA LEU A 309 24.76 -38.55 -3.75
C LEU A 309 24.20 -38.36 -5.16
N THR A 310 24.59 -39.23 -6.09
CA THR A 310 24.09 -39.19 -7.47
C THR A 310 22.59 -39.43 -7.53
N SER A 311 22.02 -40.36 -6.75
CA SER A 311 20.58 -40.56 -6.70
C SER A 311 19.85 -39.36 -6.10
N LEU A 312 20.39 -38.76 -5.04
CA LEU A 312 19.79 -37.58 -4.40
C LEU A 312 19.82 -36.36 -5.35
N LEU A 313 20.93 -36.15 -6.06
CA LEU A 313 21.04 -35.08 -7.05
C LEU A 313 20.07 -35.29 -8.21
N ARG A 314 19.85 -36.53 -8.67
CA ARG A 314 18.83 -36.83 -9.69
C ARG A 314 17.42 -36.55 -9.18
N GLU A 315 17.07 -36.96 -7.98
CA GLU A 315 15.75 -36.69 -7.41
C GLU A 315 15.51 -35.19 -7.22
N LYS A 316 16.53 -34.45 -6.75
CA LYS A 316 16.48 -32.98 -6.69
C LYS A 316 16.33 -32.35 -8.07
N LEU A 317 17.01 -32.88 -9.08
CA LEU A 317 16.88 -32.42 -10.46
C LEU A 317 15.45 -32.66 -10.97
N TYR A 318 14.88 -33.85 -10.77
CA TYR A 318 13.49 -34.15 -11.16
C TYR A 318 12.47 -33.27 -10.44
N SER A 319 12.66 -33.02 -9.14
CA SER A 319 11.80 -32.09 -8.39
C SER A 319 11.88 -30.68 -8.97
N LYS A 320 13.07 -30.23 -9.39
CA LYS A 320 13.24 -28.91 -10.00
C LYS A 320 12.70 -28.82 -11.42
N GLU A 321 12.75 -29.90 -12.18
CA GLU A 321 12.12 -30.02 -13.49
C GLU A 321 10.59 -29.90 -13.35
N LEU A 322 9.99 -30.60 -12.39
CA LEU A 322 8.55 -30.48 -12.11
C LEU A 322 8.15 -29.07 -11.65
N ASP A 323 8.94 -28.44 -10.76
CA ASP A 323 8.72 -27.04 -10.35
C ASP A 323 8.76 -26.11 -11.58
N ALA A 324 9.69 -26.33 -12.51
CA ALA A 324 9.84 -25.53 -13.73
C ALA A 324 8.64 -25.72 -14.70
N GLU A 325 8.18 -26.95 -14.89
CA GLU A 325 6.99 -27.24 -15.70
C GLU A 325 5.73 -26.56 -15.13
N GLN A 326 5.57 -26.59 -13.80
CA GLN A 326 4.46 -25.91 -13.14
C GLN A 326 4.54 -24.39 -13.31
N LEU A 327 5.71 -23.79 -13.08
CA LEU A 327 5.91 -22.35 -13.29
C LEU A 327 5.64 -21.96 -14.75
N GLN A 328 6.01 -22.81 -15.71
CA GLN A 328 5.70 -22.59 -17.12
C GLN A 328 4.19 -22.63 -17.39
N ALA A 329 3.45 -23.55 -16.75
CA ALA A 329 1.99 -23.61 -16.85
C ALA A 329 1.31 -22.39 -16.22
N GLU A 330 1.78 -21.94 -15.07
CA GLU A 330 1.30 -20.73 -14.38
C GLU A 330 1.58 -19.47 -15.20
N LEU A 331 2.79 -19.34 -15.75
CA LEU A 331 3.14 -18.26 -16.67
C LEU A 331 2.25 -18.27 -17.92
N ALA A 332 2.01 -19.44 -18.52
CA ALA A 332 1.12 -19.56 -19.67
C ALA A 332 -0.32 -19.16 -19.33
N ALA A 333 -0.82 -19.51 -18.14
CA ALA A 333 -2.14 -19.07 -17.67
C ALA A 333 -2.18 -17.54 -17.44
N ALA A 334 -1.14 -16.96 -16.83
CA ALA A 334 -1.03 -15.53 -16.62
C ALA A 334 -0.95 -14.75 -17.94
N VAL A 335 -0.21 -15.25 -18.94
CA VAL A 335 -0.15 -14.65 -20.29
C VAL A 335 -1.52 -14.67 -20.95
N ARG A 336 -2.24 -15.81 -20.90
CA ARG A 336 -3.62 -15.88 -21.42
C ARG A 336 -4.56 -14.91 -20.69
N GLY A 337 -4.46 -14.80 -19.37
CA GLY A 337 -5.22 -13.82 -18.60
C GLY A 337 -4.91 -12.37 -19.03
N ASN A 338 -3.65 -12.05 -19.29
CA ASN A 338 -3.23 -10.76 -19.81
C ASN A 338 -3.79 -10.48 -21.21
N ASP A 339 -3.80 -11.50 -22.10
CA ASP A 339 -4.44 -11.37 -23.42
C ASP A 339 -5.93 -11.04 -23.31
N VAL A 340 -6.66 -11.70 -22.40
CA VAL A 340 -8.08 -11.40 -22.14
C VAL A 340 -8.26 -9.97 -21.64
N LEU A 341 -7.49 -9.54 -20.64
CA LEU A 341 -7.55 -8.17 -20.13
C LEU A 341 -7.21 -7.14 -21.22
N ARG A 342 -6.26 -7.44 -22.11
CA ARG A 342 -5.94 -6.56 -23.25
C ARG A 342 -7.12 -6.43 -24.20
N CYS A 343 -7.83 -7.52 -24.49
CA CYS A 343 -9.05 -7.50 -25.28
C CYS A 343 -10.16 -6.68 -24.60
N GLU A 344 -10.33 -6.82 -23.28
CA GLU A 344 -11.31 -6.02 -22.52
C GLU A 344 -10.97 -4.53 -22.53
N VAL A 345 -9.69 -4.17 -22.36
CA VAL A 345 -9.22 -2.79 -22.47
C VAL A 345 -9.47 -2.24 -23.87
N GLN A 346 -9.20 -3.01 -24.93
CA GLN A 346 -9.48 -2.59 -26.30
C GLN A 346 -10.98 -2.39 -26.53
N ASN A 347 -11.83 -3.31 -26.08
CA ASN A 347 -13.29 -3.18 -26.19
C ASN A 347 -13.80 -1.93 -25.46
N ALA A 348 -13.24 -1.62 -24.29
CA ALA A 348 -13.56 -0.41 -23.54
C ALA A 348 -13.12 0.86 -24.29
N LEU A 349 -11.94 0.85 -24.91
CA LEU A 349 -11.44 1.95 -25.75
C LEU A 349 -12.32 2.16 -26.99
N ASP A 350 -12.75 1.09 -27.65
CA ASP A 350 -13.63 1.17 -28.82
C ASP A 350 -15.01 1.71 -28.44
N THR A 351 -15.54 1.29 -27.29
CA THR A 351 -16.79 1.82 -26.72
C THR A 351 -16.64 3.31 -26.41
N LEU A 352 -15.55 3.71 -25.78
CA LEU A 352 -15.25 5.11 -25.49
C LEU A 352 -15.15 5.94 -26.78
N SER A 353 -14.52 5.41 -27.83
CA SER A 353 -14.44 6.05 -29.14
C SER A 353 -15.83 6.26 -29.76
N CYS A 354 -16.70 5.25 -29.71
CA CYS A 354 -18.09 5.34 -30.16
C CYS A 354 -18.87 6.42 -29.40
N VAL A 355 -18.76 6.44 -28.05
CA VAL A 355 -19.41 7.46 -27.21
C VAL A 355 -18.85 8.85 -27.52
N THR A 356 -17.55 8.98 -27.74
CA THR A 356 -16.89 10.24 -28.11
C THR A 356 -17.42 10.77 -29.45
N HIS A 357 -17.61 9.89 -30.44
CA HIS A 357 -18.21 10.29 -31.72
C HIS A 357 -19.67 10.74 -31.55
N LYS A 358 -20.47 10.03 -30.74
CA LYS A 358 -21.85 10.46 -30.41
C LYS A 358 -21.89 11.80 -29.70
N MET A 359 -20.96 12.05 -28.78
CA MET A 359 -20.83 13.33 -28.10
C MET A 359 -20.55 14.46 -29.09
N LYS A 360 -19.60 14.28 -30.02
CA LYS A 360 -19.32 15.28 -31.07
C LYS A 360 -20.51 15.54 -31.99
N ASP A 361 -21.29 14.50 -32.32
CA ASP A 361 -22.52 14.69 -33.09
C ASP A 361 -23.55 15.53 -32.33
N LEU A 362 -23.73 15.27 -31.04
CA LEU A 362 -24.60 16.08 -30.18
C LEU A 362 -24.10 17.53 -30.05
N GLU A 363 -22.79 17.75 -29.93
CA GLU A 363 -22.19 19.09 -29.93
C GLU A 363 -22.51 19.83 -31.24
N LEU A 364 -22.37 19.17 -32.39
CA LEU A 364 -22.72 19.75 -33.70
C LEU A 364 -24.22 20.05 -33.80
N GLN A 365 -25.08 19.17 -33.29
CA GLN A 365 -26.52 19.43 -33.23
C GLN A 365 -26.84 20.63 -32.34
N MET A 366 -26.15 20.78 -31.21
CA MET A 366 -26.32 21.92 -30.31
C MET A 366 -25.93 23.23 -30.98
N ILE A 367 -24.79 23.27 -31.68
CA ILE A 367 -24.36 24.45 -32.47
C ILE A 367 -25.42 24.84 -33.51
N LYS A 368 -25.98 23.88 -34.25
CA LYS A 368 -27.07 24.15 -35.21
C LYS A 368 -28.33 24.68 -34.52
N LYS A 369 -28.63 24.21 -33.31
CA LYS A 369 -29.78 24.72 -32.55
C LYS A 369 -29.53 26.15 -32.07
N ASP A 370 -28.31 26.47 -31.64
CA ASP A 370 -27.92 27.84 -31.27
C ASP A 370 -28.02 28.80 -32.46
N GLU A 371 -27.57 28.40 -33.64
CA GLU A 371 -27.73 29.18 -34.88
C GLU A 371 -29.21 29.46 -35.18
N ASN A 372 -30.08 28.45 -35.06
CA ASN A 372 -31.52 28.62 -35.24
C ASN A 372 -32.15 29.54 -34.17
N ILE A 373 -31.72 29.43 -32.92
CA ILE A 373 -32.17 30.31 -31.83
C ILE A 373 -31.80 31.76 -32.14
N ASN A 374 -30.57 32.00 -32.59
CA ASN A 374 -30.09 33.33 -32.98
C ASN A 374 -30.91 33.89 -34.16
N GLN A 375 -31.22 33.07 -35.17
CA GLN A 375 -32.07 33.48 -36.28
C GLN A 375 -33.48 33.87 -35.79
N LEU A 376 -34.12 33.04 -34.99
CA LEU A 376 -35.44 33.33 -34.43
C LEU A 376 -35.45 34.58 -33.55
N GLN A 377 -34.37 34.85 -32.80
CA GLN A 377 -34.23 36.08 -32.03
C GLN A 377 -34.16 37.31 -32.95
N ASN A 378 -33.43 37.22 -34.06
CA ASN A 378 -33.36 38.31 -35.03
C ASN A 378 -34.72 38.56 -35.69
N ASP A 379 -35.40 37.51 -36.14
CA ASP A 379 -36.73 37.61 -36.75
C ASP A 379 -37.75 38.21 -35.77
N LEU A 380 -37.72 37.78 -34.50
CA LEU A 380 -38.58 38.32 -33.47
C LEU A 380 -38.29 39.81 -33.20
N GLN A 381 -37.02 40.21 -33.23
CA GLN A 381 -36.63 41.61 -33.09
C GLN A 381 -37.12 42.45 -34.28
N GLU A 382 -37.05 41.91 -35.50
CA GLU A 382 -37.57 42.56 -36.71
C GLU A 382 -39.09 42.73 -36.66
N CYS A 383 -39.83 41.65 -36.37
CA CYS A 383 -41.27 41.70 -36.15
C CYS A 383 -41.65 42.73 -35.07
N THR A 384 -40.86 42.84 -34.01
CA THR A 384 -41.09 43.83 -32.94
C THR A 384 -40.90 45.27 -33.45
N LYS A 385 -39.91 45.52 -34.31
CA LYS A 385 -39.70 46.83 -34.94
C LYS A 385 -40.86 47.17 -35.88
N GLU A 386 -41.27 46.24 -36.74
CA GLU A 386 -42.41 46.44 -37.64
C GLU A 386 -43.70 46.72 -36.88
N LEU A 387 -43.96 45.97 -35.81
CA LEU A 387 -45.13 46.16 -34.95
C LEU A 387 -45.10 47.54 -34.26
N THR A 388 -43.91 48.02 -33.87
CA THR A 388 -43.73 49.37 -33.32
C THR A 388 -44.06 50.45 -34.36
N ILE A 389 -43.61 50.27 -35.61
CA ILE A 389 -43.93 51.17 -36.71
C ILE A 389 -45.44 51.17 -36.98
N MET A 390 -46.06 49.98 -37.09
CA MET A 390 -47.51 49.85 -37.29
C MET A 390 -48.32 50.49 -36.15
N ARG A 391 -47.92 50.29 -34.89
CA ARG A 391 -48.54 50.97 -33.74
C ARG A 391 -48.44 52.50 -33.83
N GLY A 392 -47.35 53.03 -34.41
CA GLY A 392 -47.18 54.46 -34.65
C GLY A 392 -48.03 55.00 -35.80
N MET A 393 -48.32 54.18 -36.83
CA MET A 393 -49.17 54.57 -37.97
C MET A 393 -50.67 54.47 -37.67
N LEU A 394 -51.08 53.48 -36.86
CA LEU A 394 -52.47 53.22 -36.51
C LEU A 394 -53.26 54.45 -36.00
N PRO A 395 -52.74 55.30 -35.10
CA PRO A 395 -53.47 56.50 -34.68
C PRO A 395 -53.66 57.49 -35.84
N LYS A 396 -52.67 57.68 -36.72
CA LYS A 396 -52.80 58.58 -37.87
C LYS A 396 -53.91 58.15 -38.82
N VAL A 397 -53.95 56.85 -39.15
CA VAL A 397 -55.02 56.28 -39.98
C VAL A 397 -56.37 56.37 -39.28
N SER A 398 -56.40 56.23 -37.95
CA SER A 398 -57.63 56.41 -37.17
C SER A 398 -58.13 57.85 -37.21
N ASP A 399 -57.24 58.83 -37.07
CA ASP A 399 -57.55 60.26 -37.15
C ASP A 399 -58.05 60.63 -38.56
N GLU A 400 -57.41 60.12 -39.62
CA GLU A 400 -57.85 60.31 -41.00
C GLU A 400 -59.24 59.71 -41.26
N ARG A 401 -59.51 58.51 -40.73
CA ARG A 401 -60.81 57.83 -40.80
C ARG A 401 -61.89 58.63 -40.09
N ASP A 402 -61.59 59.21 -38.94
CA ASP A 402 -62.52 60.04 -38.17
C ASP A 402 -62.81 61.37 -38.88
N LEU A 403 -61.80 61.98 -39.51
CA LEU A 403 -61.96 63.19 -40.35
C LEU A 403 -62.87 62.93 -41.56
N MET A 404 -62.61 61.88 -42.34
CA MET A 404 -63.46 61.54 -43.48
C MET A 404 -64.90 61.22 -43.03
N TRP A 405 -65.08 60.60 -41.87
CA TRP A 405 -66.41 60.32 -41.34
C TRP A 405 -67.19 61.61 -41.06
N GLU A 406 -66.54 62.62 -40.50
CA GLU A 406 -67.16 63.92 -40.27
C GLU A 406 -67.49 64.63 -41.60
N GLU A 407 -66.63 64.53 -42.62
CA GLU A 407 -66.94 65.04 -43.96
C GLU A 407 -68.17 64.34 -44.58
N VAL A 408 -68.24 63.01 -44.52
CA VAL A 408 -69.39 62.23 -45.03
C VAL A 408 -70.67 62.65 -44.30
N LYS A 409 -70.60 62.82 -42.97
CA LYS A 409 -71.72 63.32 -42.17
C LYS A 409 -72.17 64.70 -42.65
N GLN A 410 -71.27 65.65 -42.84
CA GLN A 410 -71.60 66.98 -43.38
C GLN A 410 -72.23 66.91 -44.78
N TYR A 411 -71.71 66.06 -45.67
CA TYR A 411 -72.31 65.87 -47.00
C TYR A 411 -73.70 65.25 -46.91
N SER A 412 -73.93 64.30 -46.00
CA SER A 412 -75.24 63.70 -45.77
C SER A 412 -76.26 64.73 -45.28
N GLU A 413 -75.87 65.62 -44.37
CA GLU A 413 -76.71 66.71 -43.87
C GLU A 413 -77.10 67.67 -45.00
N LYS A 414 -76.12 68.07 -45.83
CA LYS A 414 -76.38 68.89 -47.03
C LYS A 414 -77.30 68.18 -48.02
N ASN A 415 -77.12 66.89 -48.24
CA ASN A 415 -77.96 66.11 -49.15
C ASN A 415 -79.41 66.00 -48.62
N MET A 416 -79.60 65.89 -47.31
CA MET A 416 -80.93 65.91 -46.69
C MET A 416 -81.61 67.27 -46.86
N LEU A 417 -80.88 68.38 -46.71
CA LEU A 417 -81.39 69.72 -46.98
C LEU A 417 -81.79 69.87 -48.46
N LEU A 418 -80.91 69.50 -49.40
CA LEU A 418 -81.21 69.53 -50.84
C LEU A 418 -82.42 68.66 -51.20
N ASN A 419 -82.53 67.44 -50.65
CA ASN A 419 -83.70 66.58 -50.87
C ASN A 419 -84.99 67.23 -50.35
N SER A 420 -84.93 67.95 -49.23
CA SER A 420 -86.09 68.69 -48.71
C SER A 420 -86.51 69.83 -49.65
N GLU A 421 -85.54 70.55 -50.23
CA GLU A 421 -85.79 71.60 -51.24
C GLU A 421 -86.38 71.01 -52.52
N VAL A 422 -85.83 69.90 -53.02
CA VAL A 422 -86.36 69.19 -54.20
C VAL A 422 -87.80 68.73 -53.95
N SER A 423 -88.11 68.19 -52.77
CA SER A 423 -89.47 67.80 -52.40
C SER A 423 -90.43 68.99 -52.38
N ALA A 424 -89.99 70.14 -51.83
CA ALA A 424 -90.77 71.37 -51.84
C ALA A 424 -91.02 71.91 -53.26
N LEU A 425 -90.01 71.84 -54.14
CA LEU A 425 -90.14 72.22 -55.55
C LEU A 425 -91.09 71.29 -56.30
N LYS A 426 -91.01 69.96 -56.10
CA LYS A 426 -91.95 68.99 -56.67
C LYS A 426 -93.40 69.32 -56.31
N LYS A 427 -93.68 69.60 -55.03
CA LYS A 427 -95.02 70.02 -54.59
C LYS A 427 -95.50 71.31 -55.26
N LYS A 428 -94.60 72.26 -55.51
CA LYS A 428 -94.94 73.48 -56.25
C LYS A 428 -95.25 73.20 -57.71
N ILE A 429 -94.51 72.29 -58.35
CA ILE A 429 -94.79 71.85 -59.72
C ILE A 429 -96.16 71.18 -59.78
N GLU A 430 -96.43 70.22 -58.89
CA GLU A 430 -97.73 69.55 -58.78
C GLU A 430 -98.87 70.56 -58.62
N ALA A 431 -98.71 71.56 -57.75
CA ALA A 431 -99.70 72.63 -57.56
C ALA A 431 -99.89 73.52 -58.81
N LEU A 432 -98.81 73.78 -59.57
CA LEU A 432 -98.90 74.52 -60.82
C LEU A 432 -99.56 73.69 -61.92
N ASP A 433 -99.27 72.39 -62.01
CA ASP A 433 -99.92 71.47 -62.94
C ASP A 433 -101.42 71.38 -62.66
N GLU A 434 -101.84 71.34 -61.39
CA GLU A 434 -103.24 71.43 -60.99
C GLU A 434 -103.89 72.77 -61.44
N ASP A 435 -103.21 73.90 -61.26
CA ASP A 435 -103.71 75.20 -61.74
C ASP A 435 -103.79 75.24 -63.27
N ILE A 436 -102.81 74.70 -63.99
CA ILE A 436 -102.84 74.57 -65.46
C ILE A 436 -104.05 73.76 -65.89
N LEU A 437 -104.29 72.58 -65.29
CA LEU A 437 -105.45 71.75 -65.59
C LEU A 437 -106.77 72.50 -65.31
N LEU A 438 -106.85 73.25 -64.21
CA LEU A 438 -108.00 74.11 -63.91
C LEU A 438 -108.21 75.19 -64.98
N LYS A 439 -107.13 75.86 -65.41
CA LYS A 439 -107.17 76.90 -66.45
C LYS A 439 -107.54 76.29 -67.81
N GLU A 440 -107.00 75.13 -68.17
CA GLU A 440 -107.37 74.41 -69.39
C GLU A 440 -108.83 73.98 -69.37
N GLY A 441 -109.35 73.50 -68.24
CA GLY A 441 -110.77 73.23 -68.05
C GLY A 441 -111.63 74.49 -68.26
N GLN A 442 -111.23 75.62 -67.67
CA GLN A 442 -111.90 76.92 -67.88
C GLN A 442 -111.86 77.35 -69.36
N ILE A 443 -110.71 77.21 -70.03
CA ILE A 443 -110.56 77.52 -71.45
C ILE A 443 -111.44 76.60 -72.31
N THR A 444 -111.53 75.33 -71.98
CA THR A 444 -112.38 74.36 -72.69
C THR A 444 -113.86 74.74 -72.59
N ILE A 445 -114.33 75.13 -71.41
CA ILE A 445 -115.69 75.66 -71.21
C ILE A 445 -115.91 76.91 -72.07
N LEU A 446 -114.96 77.86 -72.07
CA LEU A 446 -115.06 79.07 -72.89
C LEU A 446 -115.06 78.75 -74.41
N LYS A 447 -114.26 77.78 -74.86
CA LYS A 447 -114.24 77.29 -76.24
C LYS A 447 -115.57 76.65 -76.64
N ASP A 448 -116.18 75.83 -75.79
CA ASP A 448 -117.51 75.25 -76.02
C ASP A 448 -118.61 76.32 -76.10
N THR A 449 -118.41 77.45 -75.42
CA THR A 449 -119.32 78.61 -75.50
C THR A 449 -119.17 79.38 -76.82
N LEU A 450 -117.97 79.36 -77.44
CA LEU A 450 -117.66 79.98 -78.74
C LEU A 450 -117.89 79.03 -79.94
N GLY A 451 -118.09 77.73 -79.69
CA GLY A 451 -118.27 76.68 -80.70
C GLY A 451 -119.69 76.49 -81.25
N LYS A 452 -120.63 77.41 -81.01
CA LYS A 452 -121.96 77.44 -81.67
C LYS A 452 -122.02 78.53 -82.74
N PRO A 453 -121.99 78.20 -84.05
CA PRO A 453 -122.29 79.15 -85.11
C PRO A 453 -123.78 79.15 -85.45
N PHE A 454 -124.34 80.36 -85.51
CA PHE A 454 -125.57 80.65 -86.23
C PHE A 454 -125.36 80.49 -87.74
N ASP A 455 -126.34 79.86 -88.37
CA ASP A 455 -126.86 80.00 -89.74
C ASP A 455 -126.24 79.34 -90.99
N ILE A 456 -127.11 78.49 -91.59
CA ILE A 456 -127.59 78.42 -92.99
C ILE A 456 -126.55 78.06 -94.10
N PHE A 457 -126.83 76.91 -94.74
CA PHE A 457 -126.28 76.30 -95.97
C PHE A 457 -125.16 75.25 -95.82
N GLY A 458 -125.55 73.97 -95.99
CA GLY A 458 -124.96 73.07 -97.00
C GLY A 458 -123.62 72.37 -96.70
N ASN A 459 -123.68 71.23 -96.01
CA ASN A 459 -123.21 69.86 -96.39
C ASN A 459 -121.84 69.67 -97.09
N PRO A 460 -121.24 68.45 -97.01
CA PRO A 460 -120.62 67.75 -95.88
C PRO A 460 -119.17 67.29 -96.20
N ASP A 461 -118.65 66.41 -95.36
CA ASP A 461 -117.54 65.47 -95.57
C ASP A 461 -116.10 65.94 -95.34
N SER A 462 -115.48 65.29 -94.34
CA SER A 462 -114.38 64.32 -94.51
C SER A 462 -113.41 64.43 -93.33
N MET A 463 -113.53 63.52 -92.36
CA MET A 463 -112.59 62.40 -92.15
C MET A 463 -111.13 62.79 -91.83
N ARG A 464 -110.73 62.55 -90.57
CA ARG A 464 -109.59 61.68 -90.12
C ARG A 464 -109.13 62.10 -88.72
N GLU A 465 -109.32 61.28 -87.68
CA GLU A 465 -108.45 60.15 -87.26
C GLU A 465 -106.98 60.52 -87.13
N PHE A 466 -106.41 60.38 -85.92
CA PHE A 466 -105.12 59.75 -85.54
C PHE A 466 -104.97 59.92 -84.00
N LEU A 467 -105.23 58.87 -83.20
CA LEU A 467 -104.27 57.90 -82.62
C LEU A 467 -103.25 58.55 -81.64
N LEU A 468 -103.38 58.32 -80.33
CA LEU A 468 -102.78 57.25 -79.50
C LEU A 468 -101.28 57.47 -79.21
N GLU A 469 -100.95 57.91 -77.99
CA GLU A 469 -100.14 57.16 -76.99
C GLU A 469 -100.37 57.75 -75.59
#